data_AF-A0A353X6S2-F1
#
_entry.id   AF-A0A353X6S2-F1
#
_cell.length_a   1.000
_cell.length_b   1.000
_cell.length_c   1.000
_cell.angle_alpha   90.00
_cell.angle_beta   90.00
_cell.angle_gamma   90.00
#
_symmetry.space_group_name_H-M   'P 1'
#
loop_
_entity.id
_entity.type
_entity.pdbx_description
1 polymer ?
#
loop_
_entity_poly.entity_id
_entity_poly.type
_entity_poly.pdbx_seq_one_letter_code
_entity_poly.pdbx_strand_id
1 'polypeptide(L)'
;MGFTLHGRFTPTKNAIQTLIGLFEALQAADPTFHERCAALPKKHGRKYLSLNRKDMFRSEKRAMDPSWSHQLKSGYYIVATNYGPEIERATKMACQVMNLTYGRDVILHLGEAGI
;
A
#
# COMPACT_ATOMS: atom_id res chain seq x y z
N MET A 1 -6.08 12.40 8.48
CA MET A 1 -5.23 11.23 8.18
C MET A 1 -4.23 11.62 7.10
N GLY A 2 -3.16 10.85 6.89
CA GLY A 2 -2.13 11.17 5.89
C GLY A 2 -0.84 10.40 6.10
N PHE A 3 0.21 10.80 5.40
CA PHE A 3 1.55 10.24 5.55
C PHE A 3 2.61 11.34 5.47
N THR A 4 3.73 11.14 6.15
CA THR A 4 4.95 11.93 5.94
C THR A 4 5.91 11.08 5.12
N LEU A 5 6.45 11.65 4.04
CA LEU A 5 7.51 11.05 3.22
C LEU A 5 8.68 12.05 3.14
N HIS A 6 9.87 11.64 3.58
CA HIS A 6 11.07 12.48 3.67
C HIS A 6 10.81 13.84 4.34
N GLY A 7 10.10 13.82 5.48
CA GLY A 7 9.77 15.03 6.25
C GLY A 7 8.61 15.87 5.69
N ARG A 8 8.10 15.57 4.48
CA ARG A 8 6.94 16.27 3.90
C ARG A 8 5.63 15.55 4.22
N PHE A 9 4.76 16.20 4.96
CA PHE A 9 3.41 15.69 5.25
C PHE A 9 2.46 15.87 4.05
N THR A 10 1.71 14.83 3.75
CA THR A 10 0.65 14.80 2.73
C THR A 10 -0.67 14.36 3.37
N PRO A 11 -1.67 15.26 3.45
CA PRO A 11 -2.97 14.92 4.01
C PRO A 11 -3.79 14.06 3.07
N THR A 12 -4.59 13.14 3.62
CA THR A 12 -5.51 12.29 2.87
C THR A 12 -6.86 12.15 3.58
N LYS A 13 -7.88 11.74 2.82
CA LYS A 13 -9.27 11.66 3.30
C LYS A 13 -9.51 10.54 4.31
N ASN A 14 -8.84 9.40 4.15
CA ASN A 14 -8.99 8.22 5.01
C ASN A 14 -7.74 7.33 4.89
N ALA A 15 -7.73 6.24 5.65
CA ALA A 15 -6.61 5.31 5.75
C ALA A 15 -6.30 4.58 4.43
N ILE A 16 -7.33 4.16 3.67
CA ILE A 16 -7.16 3.61 2.31
C ILE A 16 -6.44 4.62 1.40
N GLN A 17 -6.90 5.87 1.40
CA GLN A 17 -6.32 6.93 0.59
C GLN A 17 -4.90 7.30 1.04
N THR A 18 -4.58 7.12 2.34
CA THR A 18 -3.20 7.24 2.84
C THR A 18 -2.29 6.22 2.16
N LEU A 19 -2.69 4.94 2.12
CA LEU A 19 -1.89 3.89 1.52
C LEU A 19 -1.72 4.09 0.00
N ILE A 20 -2.81 4.39 -0.70
CA ILE A 20 -2.80 4.66 -2.15
C ILE A 20 -1.87 5.84 -2.46
N GLY A 21 -2.06 6.96 -1.75
CA GLY A 21 -1.28 8.17 -1.97
C GLY A 21 0.21 7.97 -1.73
N LEU A 22 0.57 7.18 -0.70
CA LEU A 22 1.97 6.83 -0.45
C LEU A 22 2.56 6.01 -1.61
N PHE A 23 1.85 4.98 -2.08
CA PHE A 23 2.34 4.12 -3.18
C PHE A 23 2.47 4.86 -4.51
N GLU A 24 1.57 5.82 -4.79
CA GLU A 24 1.68 6.71 -5.95
C GLU A 24 2.88 7.67 -5.80
N ALA A 25 3.13 8.20 -4.61
CA ALA A 25 4.27 9.06 -4.35
C ALA A 25 5.61 8.33 -4.51
N LEU A 26 5.70 7.09 -4.02
CA LEU A 26 6.89 6.25 -4.18
C LEU A 26 7.12 5.85 -5.64
N GLN A 27 6.06 5.55 -6.39
CA GLN A 27 6.15 5.29 -7.83
C GLN A 27 6.58 6.51 -8.63
N ALA A 28 6.12 7.71 -8.24
CA ALA A 28 6.56 8.95 -8.86
C ALA A 28 8.05 9.23 -8.60
N ALA A 29 8.59 8.80 -7.45
CA ALA A 29 10.00 8.90 -7.13
C ALA A 29 10.85 7.82 -7.82
N ASP A 30 10.32 6.60 -8.01
CA ASP A 30 10.95 5.50 -8.71
C ASP A 30 9.93 4.74 -9.58
N PRO A 31 9.98 4.88 -10.92
CA PRO A 31 9.06 4.22 -11.84
C PRO A 31 9.08 2.69 -11.81
N THR A 32 10.09 2.06 -11.22
CA THR A 32 10.17 0.59 -11.07
C THR A 32 9.54 0.08 -9.77
N PHE A 33 9.14 0.97 -8.87
CA PHE A 33 8.69 0.63 -7.53
C PHE A 33 7.55 -0.40 -7.52
N HIS A 34 6.47 -0.18 -8.29
CA HIS A 34 5.33 -1.12 -8.33
C HIS A 34 5.72 -2.49 -8.86
N GLU A 35 6.59 -2.56 -9.87
CA GLU A 35 7.09 -3.83 -10.41
C GLU A 35 7.89 -4.59 -9.33
N ARG A 36 8.81 -3.91 -8.66
CA ARG A 36 9.61 -4.51 -7.58
C ARG A 36 8.76 -4.97 -6.40
N CYS A 37 7.72 -4.21 -6.04
CA CYS A 37 6.72 -4.63 -5.05
C CYS A 37 5.95 -5.88 -5.50
N ALA A 38 5.52 -5.93 -6.76
CA ALA A 38 4.77 -7.06 -7.31
C ALA A 38 5.62 -8.33 -7.43
N ALA A 39 6.92 -8.19 -7.64
CA ALA A 39 7.88 -9.29 -7.73
C ALA A 39 8.13 -9.99 -6.39
N LEU A 40 7.79 -9.36 -5.25
CA LEU A 40 7.95 -9.98 -3.94
C LEU A 40 7.13 -11.28 -3.81
N PRO A 41 7.67 -12.30 -3.11
CA PRO A 41 6.95 -13.54 -2.87
C PRO A 41 5.69 -13.29 -2.04
N LYS A 42 4.67 -14.14 -2.23
CA LYS A 42 3.45 -14.11 -1.42
C LYS A 42 3.82 -14.36 0.05
N LYS A 43 3.59 -13.39 0.93
CA LYS A 43 3.74 -13.59 2.37
C LYS A 43 2.39 -14.05 2.93
N HIS A 44 2.35 -15.23 3.56
CA HIS A 44 1.11 -15.87 4.04
C HIS A 44 -0.03 -15.93 3.00
N GLY A 45 0.31 -16.20 1.73
CA GLY A 45 -0.66 -16.34 0.65
C GLY A 45 -1.24 -15.02 0.11
N ARG A 46 -0.65 -13.87 0.45
CA ARG A 46 -1.13 -12.55 0.03
C ARG A 46 -0.04 -11.74 -0.66
N LYS A 47 -0.41 -10.99 -1.72
CA LYS A 47 0.35 -9.85 -2.23
C LYS A 47 -0.40 -8.56 -1.89
N TYR A 48 0.32 -7.54 -1.43
CA TYR A 48 -0.26 -6.21 -1.21
C TYR A 48 -0.43 -5.41 -2.50
N LEU A 49 0.33 -5.77 -3.53
CA LEU A 49 0.31 -5.15 -4.84
C LEU A 49 0.51 -6.19 -5.95
N SER A 50 -0.24 -6.10 -7.05
CA SER A 50 -0.16 -7.03 -8.20
C SER A 50 -0.79 -6.45 -9.46
N LEU A 51 -0.34 -6.84 -10.66
CA LEU A 51 -1.03 -6.52 -11.92
C LEU A 51 -2.41 -7.19 -12.04
N ASN A 52 -2.64 -8.27 -11.29
CA ASN A 52 -3.88 -9.02 -11.32
C ASN A 52 -4.44 -9.24 -9.91
N ARG A 53 -5.71 -8.88 -9.70
CA ARG A 53 -6.45 -9.08 -8.44
C ARG A 53 -6.49 -10.53 -8.00
N LYS A 54 -6.53 -11.47 -8.95
CA LYS A 54 -6.52 -12.93 -8.68
C LYS A 54 -5.25 -13.38 -7.97
N ASP A 55 -4.14 -12.69 -8.17
CA ASP A 55 -2.87 -13.05 -7.54
C ASP A 55 -2.70 -12.45 -6.14
N MET A 56 -3.51 -11.45 -5.79
CA MET A 56 -3.43 -10.77 -4.50
C MET A 56 -4.04 -11.61 -3.37
N PHE A 57 -5.08 -12.38 -3.67
CA PHE A 57 -5.87 -13.10 -2.68
C PHE A 57 -5.95 -14.59 -3.01
N ARG A 58 -5.92 -15.43 -1.97
CA ARG A 58 -6.19 -16.87 -2.12
C ARG A 58 -7.66 -17.17 -2.45
N SER A 59 -8.58 -16.30 -2.01
CA SER A 59 -10.01 -16.46 -2.23
C SER A 59 -10.43 -15.78 -3.52
N GLU A 60 -11.01 -16.57 -4.42
CA GLU A 60 -11.58 -16.07 -5.68
C GLU A 60 -12.69 -15.04 -5.45
N LYS A 61 -13.56 -15.28 -4.45
CA LYS A 61 -14.59 -14.30 -4.04
C LYS A 61 -13.99 -12.94 -3.70
N ARG A 62 -12.90 -12.90 -2.93
CA ARG A 62 -12.20 -11.64 -2.59
C ARG A 62 -11.50 -11.03 -3.80
N ALA A 63 -10.94 -11.84 -4.68
CA ALA A 63 -10.31 -11.35 -5.91
C ALA A 63 -11.31 -10.71 -6.89
N MET A 64 -12.55 -11.20 -6.91
CA MET A 64 -13.61 -10.68 -7.77
C MET A 64 -14.29 -9.43 -7.19
N ASP A 65 -14.33 -9.28 -5.86
CA ASP A 65 -14.94 -8.15 -5.19
C ASP A 65 -14.06 -6.88 -5.29
N PRO A 66 -14.51 -5.84 -6.02
CA PRO A 66 -13.72 -4.63 -6.23
C PRO A 66 -13.51 -3.81 -4.95
N SER A 67 -14.25 -4.05 -3.86
CA SER A 67 -14.07 -3.33 -2.60
C SER A 67 -12.77 -3.69 -1.87
N TRP A 68 -12.15 -4.83 -2.21
CA TRP A 68 -10.92 -5.32 -1.55
C TRP A 68 -9.62 -4.80 -2.18
N SER A 69 -9.70 -4.17 -3.35
CA SER A 69 -8.52 -3.68 -4.07
C SER A 69 -8.80 -2.38 -4.82
N HIS A 70 -7.82 -1.51 -4.90
CA HIS A 70 -7.87 -0.28 -5.69
C HIS A 70 -6.87 -0.38 -6.85
N GLN A 71 -7.25 0.08 -8.03
CA GLN A 71 -6.34 0.17 -9.16
C GLN A 71 -5.58 1.50 -9.11
N LEU A 72 -4.25 1.42 -9.12
CA LEU A 72 -3.33 2.55 -9.19
C LEU A 72 -3.23 3.07 -10.63
N LYS A 73 -2.69 4.28 -10.81
CA LYS A 73 -2.52 4.90 -12.14
C LYS A 73 -1.61 4.09 -13.07
N SER A 74 -0.69 3.33 -12.49
CA SER A 74 0.22 2.41 -13.19
C SER A 74 -0.45 1.14 -13.71
N GLY A 75 -1.74 0.91 -13.40
CA GLY A 75 -2.48 -0.30 -13.75
C GLY A 75 -2.37 -1.43 -12.72
N TYR A 76 -1.47 -1.31 -11.74
CA TYR A 76 -1.36 -2.26 -10.63
C TYR A 76 -2.54 -2.13 -9.66
N TYR A 77 -2.91 -3.23 -9.03
CA TYR A 77 -3.89 -3.27 -7.94
C TYR A 77 -3.17 -3.28 -6.60
N ILE A 78 -3.60 -2.43 -5.69
CA ILE A 78 -3.21 -2.41 -4.28
C ILE A 78 -4.38 -2.83 -3.41
N VAL A 79 -4.09 -3.38 -2.23
CA VAL A 79 -5.15 -3.68 -1.26
C VAL A 79 -5.91 -2.42 -0.84
N ALA A 80 -7.25 -2.51 -0.82
CA ALA A 80 -8.12 -1.46 -0.28
C ALA A 80 -8.64 -1.91 1.09
N THR A 81 -8.07 -1.37 2.16
CA THR A 81 -8.45 -1.67 3.55
C THR A 81 -8.30 -0.44 4.44
N ASN A 82 -9.21 -0.26 5.41
CA ASN A 82 -9.06 0.73 6.48
C ASN A 82 -8.40 0.14 7.73
N TYR A 83 -7.97 -1.13 7.68
CA TYR A 83 -7.39 -1.80 8.84
C TYR A 83 -5.92 -1.39 9.05
N GLY A 84 -5.67 -0.58 10.09
CA GLY A 84 -4.36 0.00 10.39
C GLY A 84 -3.18 -0.98 10.36
N PRO A 85 -3.24 -2.14 11.05
CA PRO A 85 -2.16 -3.13 11.02
C PRO A 85 -1.84 -3.68 9.62
N GLU A 86 -2.81 -3.71 8.72
CA GLU A 86 -2.60 -4.15 7.35
C GLU A 86 -1.96 -3.07 6.48
N ILE A 87 -2.40 -1.82 6.66
CA ILE A 87 -1.78 -0.65 6.03
C ILE A 87 -0.32 -0.53 6.48
N GLU A 88 -0.05 -0.68 7.78
CA GLU A 88 1.30 -0.63 8.33
C GLU A 88 2.21 -1.72 7.73
N ARG A 89 1.71 -2.95 7.57
CA ARG A 89 2.48 -4.04 6.92
C ARG A 89 2.78 -3.73 5.46
N ALA A 90 1.79 -3.24 4.71
CA ALA A 90 1.97 -2.84 3.31
C ALA A 90 3.01 -1.70 3.19
N THR A 91 2.94 -0.72 4.08
CA THR A 91 3.89 0.40 4.13
C THR A 91 5.29 -0.05 4.51
N LYS A 92 5.46 -0.93 5.49
CA LYS A 92 6.77 -1.50 5.84
C LYS A 92 7.39 -2.27 4.67
N MET A 93 6.58 -3.02 3.93
CA MET A 93 7.04 -3.68 2.69
C MET A 93 7.49 -2.64 1.66
N ALA A 94 6.71 -1.58 1.44
CA ALA A 94 7.09 -0.51 0.51
C ALA A 94 8.42 0.15 0.93
N CYS A 95 8.61 0.39 2.22
CA CYS A 95 9.86 0.92 2.77
C CYS A 95 11.04 -0.02 2.47
N GLN A 96 10.88 -1.33 2.62
CA GLN A 96 11.92 -2.31 2.29
C GLN A 96 12.32 -2.25 0.80
N VAL A 97 11.34 -2.16 -0.11
CA VAL A 97 11.61 -2.06 -1.55
C VAL A 97 12.35 -0.78 -1.93
N MET A 98 12.01 0.33 -1.25
CA MET A 98 12.60 1.64 -1.50
C MET A 98 13.85 1.92 -0.66
N ASN A 99 14.31 0.96 0.15
CA ASN A 99 15.39 1.14 1.12
C ASN A 99 15.19 2.36 2.05
N LEU A 100 13.95 2.53 2.52
CA LEU A 100 13.52 3.59 3.44
C LEU A 100 13.33 3.06 4.85
N THR A 101 13.51 3.91 5.85
CA THR A 101 13.27 3.59 7.26
C THR A 101 11.87 4.00 7.67
N TYR A 102 11.00 3.02 7.98
CA TYR A 102 9.69 3.29 8.58
C TYR A 102 9.84 3.94 9.96
N GLY A 103 9.07 4.99 10.23
CA GLY A 103 9.17 5.81 11.45
C GLY A 103 10.14 6.99 11.34
N ARG A 104 10.97 7.04 10.29
CA ARG A 104 11.89 8.17 10.00
C ARG A 104 11.60 8.79 8.64
N ASP A 105 11.79 8.00 7.58
CA ASP A 105 11.60 8.45 6.20
C ASP A 105 10.13 8.40 5.80
N VAL A 106 9.39 7.40 6.31
CA VAL A 106 7.95 7.25 6.11
C VAL A 106 7.25 7.13 7.45
N ILE A 107 6.26 8.00 7.71
CA ILE A 107 5.43 7.97 8.91
C ILE A 107 3.96 7.98 8.50
N LEU A 108 3.16 7.08 9.06
CA LEU A 108 1.71 7.03 8.82
C LEU A 108 0.95 7.80 9.91
N HIS A 109 -0.05 8.56 9.49
CA HIS A 109 -0.95 9.31 10.36
C HIS A 109 -2.39 8.83 10.12
N LEU A 110 -2.76 7.69 10.70
CA LEU A 110 -4.05 7.04 10.42
C LEU A 110 -5.19 7.47 11.35
N GLY A 111 -4.96 8.42 12.26
CA GLY A 111 -5.92 8.79 13.31
C GLY A 111 -6.03 7.72 14.41
N GLU A 112 -6.71 8.03 15.51
CA GLU A 112 -7.03 7.03 16.52
C GLU A 112 -7.99 6.01 15.90
N ALA A 113 -7.58 4.75 15.87
CA ALA A 113 -8.50 3.65 15.63
C ALA A 113 -9.41 3.59 16.85
N GLY A 114 -10.62 4.13 16.74
CA GLY A 114 -11.67 3.91 17.73
C GLY A 114 -11.79 2.41 17.96
N ILE A 115 -11.45 1.99 19.17
CA ILE A 115 -11.77 0.67 19.72
C ILE A 115 -13.27 0.64 19.99
#